data_AF-A0AAP8BHD9-F1
#
_entry.id   AF-A0AAP8BHD9-F1
#
_cell.length_a   1.000
_cell.length_b   1.000
_cell.length_c   1.000
_cell.angle_alpha   90.00
_cell.angle_beta   90.00
_cell.angle_gamma   90.00
#
_symmetry.space_group_name_H-M   'P 1'
#
loop_
_entity.id
_entity.type
_entity.pdbx_description
1 polymer ?
#
loop_
_entity_poly.entity_id
_entity_poly.type
_entity_poly.pdbx_seq_one_letter_code
_entity_poly.pdbx_strand_id
1 'polypeptide(L)'
;MYMNDLGYTGNAIICVTHSFPCKNEHLDIAAEWSIVPDYMESRLIEILNENSDYDLYNKVITLCDALADAEGFTTLEKRLVSVGLRHGTTSHTSLHWKGFYAIKKELESLIGKSIYTLLPNIETSIYKNIEY
;
A
#
# COMPACT_ATOMS: atom_id res chain seq x y z
N MET A 1 5.17 -12.83 -15.49
CA MET A 1 4.56 -11.63 -14.86
C MET A 1 4.87 -10.49 -15.81
N TYR A 2 3.87 -9.76 -16.31
CA TYR A 2 4.05 -8.83 -17.44
C TYR A 2 5.29 -7.92 -17.33
N MET A 3 5.47 -7.22 -16.21
CA MET A 3 6.63 -6.33 -16.00
C MET A 3 7.97 -7.09 -15.97
N ASN A 4 7.99 -8.32 -15.44
CA ASN A 4 9.18 -9.16 -15.43
C ASN A 4 9.56 -9.64 -16.84
N ASP A 5 8.55 -9.94 -17.66
CA ASP A 5 8.76 -10.40 -19.05
C ASP A 5 9.32 -9.26 -19.93
N LEU A 6 9.14 -8.00 -19.49
CA LEU A 6 9.76 -6.80 -20.06
C LEU A 6 11.14 -6.45 -19.46
N GLY A 7 11.65 -7.22 -18.49
CA GLY A 7 12.92 -6.98 -17.82
C GLY A 7 12.88 -6.05 -16.60
N TYR A 8 11.68 -5.67 -16.13
CA TYR A 8 11.49 -4.79 -14.97
C TYR A 8 11.14 -5.60 -13.70
N THR A 9 12.05 -6.47 -13.26
CA THR A 9 11.80 -7.37 -12.12
C THR A 9 11.46 -6.62 -10.82
N GLY A 10 12.17 -5.54 -10.50
CA GLY A 10 11.88 -4.73 -9.30
C GLY A 10 10.46 -4.14 -9.32
N ASN A 11 10.04 -3.61 -10.46
CA ASN A 11 8.67 -3.10 -10.65
C ASN A 11 7.64 -4.23 -10.56
N ALA A 12 7.94 -5.40 -11.13
CA ALA A 12 7.06 -6.56 -11.08
C ALA A 12 6.77 -6.99 -9.63
N ILE A 13 7.81 -6.97 -8.77
CA ILE A 13 7.68 -7.27 -7.35
C ILE A 13 6.83 -6.19 -6.66
N ILE A 14 7.15 -4.91 -6.86
CA ILE A 14 6.41 -3.80 -6.24
C ILE A 14 4.92 -3.82 -6.62
N CYS A 15 4.60 -4.10 -7.90
CA CYS A 15 3.22 -4.20 -8.36
C CYS A 15 2.38 -5.21 -7.56
N VAL A 16 3.01 -6.23 -6.97
CA VAL A 16 2.31 -7.22 -6.14
C VAL A 16 2.50 -6.99 -4.63
N THR A 17 3.58 -6.36 -4.17
CA THR A 17 3.87 -6.18 -2.73
C THR A 17 3.35 -4.87 -2.14
N HIS A 18 3.20 -3.80 -2.94
CA HIS A 18 2.95 -2.45 -2.40
C HIS A 18 1.65 -2.33 -1.59
N SER A 19 0.64 -3.14 -1.89
CA SER A 19 -0.64 -3.18 -1.19
C SER A 19 -0.61 -3.93 0.15
N PHE A 20 0.55 -4.43 0.60
CA PHE A 20 0.69 -5.27 1.79
C PHE A 20 1.73 -4.71 2.79
N PRO A 21 1.49 -3.53 3.42
CA PRO A 21 2.39 -2.85 4.35
C PRO A 21 2.66 -3.61 5.66
N CYS A 22 1.92 -4.69 5.94
CA CYS A 22 2.11 -5.58 7.09
C CYS A 22 2.82 -6.89 6.71
N LYS A 23 3.55 -6.92 5.59
CA LYS A 23 4.00 -8.16 4.94
C LYS A 23 2.81 -9.02 4.53
N ASN A 24 3.07 -10.28 4.23
CA ASN A 24 2.10 -11.23 3.69
C ASN A 24 1.21 -11.89 4.74
N GLU A 25 1.06 -11.27 5.90
CA GLU A 25 0.09 -11.75 6.87
C GLU A 25 -1.31 -11.39 6.37
N HIS A 26 -2.14 -12.41 6.17
CA HIS A 26 -3.53 -12.27 5.73
C HIS A 26 -3.70 -11.65 4.33
N LEU A 27 -3.01 -12.21 3.34
CA LEU A 27 -3.06 -11.79 1.93
C LEU A 27 -4.48 -11.84 1.32
N ASP A 28 -5.29 -12.78 1.81
CA ASP A 28 -6.69 -13.00 1.46
C ASP A 28 -7.60 -11.79 1.69
N ILE A 29 -7.09 -10.75 2.37
CA ILE A 29 -7.86 -9.61 2.87
C ILE A 29 -7.71 -8.35 2.00
N ALA A 30 -6.62 -8.24 1.23
CA ALA A 30 -6.39 -7.07 0.38
C ALA A 30 -7.20 -7.10 -0.93
N ALA A 31 -7.84 -8.23 -1.26
CA ALA A 31 -8.62 -8.41 -2.48
C ALA A 31 -9.79 -9.37 -2.24
N GLU A 32 -10.75 -9.38 -3.16
CA GLU A 32 -11.77 -10.43 -3.21
C GLU A 32 -11.16 -11.67 -3.90
N TRP A 33 -10.53 -12.55 -3.14
CA TRP A 33 -9.83 -13.72 -3.72
C TRP A 33 -10.78 -14.73 -4.37
N SER A 34 -12.09 -14.67 -4.07
CA SER A 34 -13.10 -15.57 -4.63
C SER A 34 -13.19 -15.55 -6.17
N ILE A 35 -12.70 -14.48 -6.81
CA ILE A 35 -12.65 -14.35 -8.28
C ILE A 35 -11.29 -14.70 -8.88
N VAL A 36 -10.28 -15.00 -8.04
CA VAL A 36 -8.92 -15.33 -8.47
C VAL A 36 -8.77 -16.85 -8.58
N PRO A 37 -8.41 -17.40 -9.75
CA PRO A 37 -8.14 -18.83 -9.89
C PRO A 37 -7.04 -19.35 -8.94
N ASP A 38 -7.24 -20.52 -8.34
CA ASP A 38 -6.37 -21.14 -7.32
C ASP A 38 -4.87 -21.16 -7.69
N TYR A 39 -4.56 -21.41 -8.97
CA TYR A 39 -3.18 -21.46 -9.45
C TYR A 39 -2.50 -20.08 -9.44
N MET A 40 -3.27 -19.01 -9.68
CA MET A 40 -2.78 -17.64 -9.59
C MET A 40 -2.65 -17.20 -8.14
N GLU A 41 -3.60 -17.57 -7.29
CA GLU A 41 -3.53 -17.35 -5.84
C GLU A 41 -2.25 -17.97 -5.27
N SER A 42 -2.03 -19.26 -5.53
CA SER A 42 -0.86 -20.00 -5.04
C SER A 42 0.45 -19.35 -5.49
N ARG A 43 0.50 -18.92 -6.77
CA ARG A 43 1.67 -18.26 -7.34
C ARG A 43 1.91 -16.88 -6.74
N LEU A 44 0.84 -16.13 -6.47
CA LEU A 44 0.93 -14.80 -5.86
C LEU A 44 1.45 -14.91 -4.42
N ILE A 45 0.93 -15.87 -3.64
CA ILE A 45 1.40 -16.15 -2.27
C ILE A 45 2.90 -16.51 -2.26
N GLU A 46 3.34 -17.35 -3.19
CA GLU A 46 4.76 -17.73 -3.33
C GLU A 46 5.65 -16.50 -3.57
N ILE A 47 5.30 -15.69 -4.59
CA ILE A 47 6.05 -14.47 -4.93
C ILE A 47 6.08 -13.51 -3.75
N LEU A 48 4.95 -13.32 -3.09
CA LEU A 48 4.85 -12.46 -1.93
C LEU A 48 5.79 -12.97 -0.83
N ASN A 49 5.77 -14.26 -0.50
CA ASN A 49 6.61 -14.86 0.55
C ASN A 49 8.11 -14.71 0.26
N GLU A 50 8.51 -14.93 -0.99
CA GLU A 50 9.89 -14.74 -1.45
C GLU A 50 10.35 -13.27 -1.32
N ASN A 51 9.41 -12.32 -1.39
CA ASN A 51 9.69 -10.88 -1.37
C ASN A 51 9.15 -10.18 -0.12
N SER A 52 8.98 -10.93 0.98
CA SER A 52 8.39 -10.43 2.24
C SER A 52 9.28 -9.50 3.05
N ASP A 53 10.57 -9.42 2.71
CA ASP A 53 11.52 -8.49 3.33
C ASP A 53 11.55 -7.19 2.53
N TYR A 54 10.70 -6.24 2.94
CA TYR A 54 10.60 -4.96 2.27
C TYR A 54 11.79 -4.10 2.65
N ASP A 55 12.68 -3.89 1.69
CA ASP A 55 13.73 -2.89 1.83
C ASP A 55 13.14 -1.46 1.94
N LEU A 56 14.02 -0.50 2.18
CA LEU A 56 13.63 0.91 2.30
C LEU A 56 12.89 1.43 1.06
N TYR A 57 13.26 0.96 -0.14
CA TYR A 57 12.65 1.41 -1.38
C TYR A 57 11.20 0.92 -1.49
N ASN A 58 10.94 -0.36 -1.21
CA ASN A 58 9.59 -0.92 -1.15
C ASN A 58 8.71 -0.16 -0.16
N LYS A 59 9.23 0.11 1.04
CA LYS A 59 8.52 0.89 2.08
C LYS A 59 8.16 2.30 1.60
N VAL A 60 9.07 2.98 0.91
CA VAL A 60 8.79 4.31 0.33
C VAL A 60 7.67 4.21 -0.70
N ILE A 61 7.72 3.25 -1.63
CA ILE A 61 6.68 3.10 -2.66
C ILE A 61 5.32 2.72 -2.06
N THR A 62 5.29 1.79 -1.11
CA THR A 62 4.07 1.42 -0.35
C THR A 62 3.46 2.64 0.32
N LEU A 63 4.26 3.49 0.98
CA LEU A 63 3.72 4.69 1.60
C LEU A 63 3.26 5.72 0.56
N CYS A 64 3.97 5.87 -0.56
CA CYS A 64 3.57 6.78 -1.64
C CYS A 64 2.20 6.42 -2.22
N ASP A 65 1.90 5.12 -2.42
CA ASP A 65 0.58 4.67 -2.88
C ASP A 65 -0.54 5.05 -1.89
N ALA A 66 -0.23 5.04 -0.59
CA ALA A 66 -1.17 5.43 0.46
C ALA A 66 -1.22 6.95 0.74
N LEU A 67 -0.37 7.74 0.07
CA LEU A 67 -0.29 9.21 0.20
C LEU A 67 -0.71 9.95 -1.07
N ALA A 68 -1.20 9.23 -2.08
CA ALA A 68 -1.68 9.80 -3.33
C ALA A 68 -3.03 9.20 -3.75
N ASP A 69 -3.83 10.02 -4.42
CA ASP A 69 -5.03 9.61 -5.14
C ASP A 69 -5.03 10.23 -6.55
N ALA A 70 -6.14 10.09 -7.29
CA ALA A 70 -6.25 10.61 -8.65
C ALA A 70 -6.13 12.14 -8.72
N GLU A 71 -6.37 12.83 -7.61
CA GLU A 71 -6.43 14.29 -7.47
C GLU A 71 -5.17 14.87 -6.82
N GLY A 72 -4.13 14.04 -6.61
CA GLY A 72 -2.83 14.43 -6.09
C GLY A 72 -2.51 13.83 -4.71
N PHE A 73 -1.73 14.56 -3.90
CA PHE A 73 -1.37 14.10 -2.57
C PHE A 73 -2.53 14.17 -1.59
N THR A 74 -2.59 13.20 -0.68
CA THR A 74 -3.62 13.07 0.34
C THR A 74 -3.02 12.57 1.66
N THR A 75 -3.76 12.67 2.75
CA THR A 75 -3.31 12.15 4.05
C THR A 75 -3.61 10.66 4.16
N LEU A 76 -2.79 9.97 4.96
CA LEU A 76 -2.97 8.53 5.17
C LEU A 76 -4.35 8.25 5.75
N GLU A 77 -4.80 9.06 6.72
CA GLU A 77 -6.12 8.98 7.33
C GLU A 77 -7.24 9.02 6.28
N LYS A 78 -7.16 9.98 5.36
CA LYS A 78 -8.17 10.18 4.32
C LYS A 78 -8.16 9.04 3.30
N ARG A 79 -6.97 8.62 2.86
CA ARG A 79 -6.83 7.52 1.90
C ARG A 79 -7.37 6.21 2.45
N LEU A 80 -7.02 5.86 3.69
CA LEU A 80 -7.45 4.64 4.33
C LEU A 80 -8.96 4.61 4.57
N VAL A 81 -9.57 5.74 4.96
CA VAL A 81 -11.03 5.86 5.07
C VAL A 81 -11.71 5.74 3.71
N SER A 82 -11.22 6.43 2.66
CA SER A 82 -11.77 6.32 1.30
C SER A 82 -11.77 4.86 0.82
N VAL A 83 -10.64 4.15 0.95
CA VAL A 83 -10.52 2.74 0.56
C VAL A 83 -11.49 1.86 1.35
N GLY A 84 -11.59 2.06 2.67
CA GLY A 84 -12.53 1.32 3.51
C GLY A 84 -14.00 1.56 3.18
N LEU A 85 -14.37 2.76 2.74
CA LEU A 85 -15.72 3.08 2.29
C LEU A 85 -16.06 2.41 0.95
N ARG A 86 -15.10 2.33 0.01
CA ARG A 86 -15.30 1.71 -1.31
C ARG A 86 -15.38 0.20 -1.28
N HIS A 87 -14.50 -0.41 -0.49
CA HIS A 87 -14.27 -1.86 -0.54
C HIS A 87 -14.71 -2.57 0.73
N GLY A 88 -15.22 -1.83 1.72
CA GLY A 88 -15.58 -2.36 3.03
C GLY A 88 -14.38 -2.53 3.95
N THR A 89 -14.65 -3.10 5.14
CA THR A 89 -13.63 -3.38 6.16
C THR A 89 -13.76 -4.81 6.65
N THR A 90 -12.67 -5.37 7.18
CA THR A 90 -12.57 -6.73 7.70
C THR A 90 -12.03 -6.71 9.12
N SER A 91 -12.01 -7.87 9.79
CA SER A 91 -11.38 -8.03 11.12
C SER A 91 -9.90 -7.63 11.16
N HIS A 92 -9.24 -7.53 10.00
CA HIS A 92 -7.81 -7.24 9.89
C HIS A 92 -7.52 -5.86 9.29
N THR A 93 -8.53 -5.06 8.93
CA THR A 93 -8.33 -3.68 8.45
C THR A 93 -7.46 -2.87 9.41
N SER A 94 -7.66 -3.03 10.72
CA SER A 94 -6.85 -2.33 11.72
C SER A 94 -5.38 -2.75 11.72
N LEU A 95 -5.07 -4.02 11.43
CA LEU A 95 -3.70 -4.51 11.27
C LEU A 95 -3.07 -3.81 10.06
N HIS A 96 -3.76 -3.85 8.92
CA HIS A 96 -3.33 -3.27 7.67
C HIS A 96 -2.98 -1.78 7.80
N TRP A 97 -3.84 -1.01 8.48
CA TRP A 97 -3.60 0.41 8.75
C TRP A 97 -2.38 0.63 9.64
N LYS A 98 -2.18 -0.19 10.68
CA LYS A 98 -0.99 -0.12 11.53
C LYS A 98 0.31 -0.35 10.75
N GLY A 99 0.28 -1.17 9.70
CA GLY A 99 1.42 -1.36 8.78
C GLY A 99 1.84 -0.05 8.12
N PHE A 100 0.88 0.67 7.50
CA PHE A 100 1.18 1.96 6.90
C PHE A 100 1.72 2.98 7.91
N TYR A 101 1.16 3.03 9.12
CA TYR A 101 1.67 3.90 10.18
C TYR A 101 3.07 3.49 10.67
N ALA A 102 3.39 2.20 10.71
CA ALA A 102 4.72 1.71 11.06
C ALA A 102 5.75 2.14 10.01
N ILE A 103 5.43 1.96 8.72
CA ILE A 103 6.25 2.44 7.60
C ILE A 103 6.43 3.95 7.67
N LYS A 104 5.33 4.71 7.84
CA LYS A 104 5.37 6.16 8.00
C LYS A 104 6.31 6.58 9.13
N LYS A 105 6.20 5.95 10.31
CA LYS A 105 7.04 6.26 11.47
C LYS A 105 8.52 5.97 11.20
N GLU A 106 8.84 4.86 10.55
CA GLU A 106 10.20 4.51 10.18
C GLU A 106 10.80 5.55 9.23
N LEU A 107 10.07 5.91 8.16
CA LEU A 107 10.51 6.91 7.20
C LEU A 107 10.63 8.31 7.83
N GLU A 108 9.68 8.71 8.66
CA GLU A 108 9.73 9.98 9.41
C GLU A 108 10.93 10.05 10.36
N SER A 109 11.32 8.92 10.96
CA SER A 109 12.52 8.83 11.79
C SER A 109 13.81 9.02 10.99
N LEU A 110 13.84 8.54 9.73
CA LEU A 110 15.01 8.70 8.86
C LEU A 110 15.13 10.13 8.32
N ILE A 111 14.01 10.80 8.01
CA ILE A 111 14.00 12.18 7.49
C ILE A 111 14.02 13.26 8.59
N GLY A 112 13.74 12.89 9.86
CA GLY A 112 13.76 13.79 11.01
C GLY A 112 12.60 14.80 11.08
N LYS A 113 11.53 14.58 10.31
CA LYS A 113 10.33 15.44 10.26
C LYS A 113 9.13 14.66 9.74
N SER A 114 7.95 15.26 9.74
CA SER A 114 6.77 14.59 9.19
C SER A 114 6.83 14.48 7.65
N ILE A 115 6.42 13.33 7.12
CA ILE A 115 6.34 13.06 5.67
C ILE A 115 5.45 14.09 4.96
N TYR A 116 4.38 14.55 5.63
CA TYR A 116 3.46 15.53 5.08
C TYR A 116 4.13 16.87 4.76
N THR A 117 5.22 17.23 5.46
CA THR A 117 5.99 18.45 5.17
C THR A 117 6.76 18.40 3.84
N LEU A 118 6.88 17.21 3.23
CA LEU A 118 7.51 17.01 1.93
C LEU A 118 6.49 17.02 0.78
N LEU A 119 5.19 17.01 1.07
CA LEU A 119 4.14 16.89 0.07
C LEU A 119 3.56 18.27 -0.27
N PRO A 120 3.82 18.82 -1.46
CA PRO A 120 3.30 20.13 -1.85
C PRO A 120 1.77 20.12 -1.87
N ASN A 121 1.17 21.21 -1.38
CA ASN A 121 -0.29 21.42 -1.36
C ASN A 121 -1.09 20.35 -0.60
N ILE A 122 -0.47 19.55 0.29
CA ILE A 122 -1.17 18.50 1.05
C ILE A 122 -2.36 19.03 1.85
N GLU A 123 -2.29 20.26 2.35
CA GLU A 123 -3.38 20.91 3.08
C GLU A 123 -4.65 21.06 2.24
N THR A 124 -4.52 21.19 0.91
CA THR A 124 -5.67 21.26 0.02
C THR A 124 -6.53 19.99 0.06
N SER A 125 -5.91 18.83 0.35
CA SER A 125 -6.62 17.55 0.47
C SER A 125 -7.63 17.54 1.61
N ILE A 126 -7.42 18.34 2.66
CA ILE A 126 -8.28 18.43 3.84
C ILE A 126 -9.66 18.99 3.46
N TYR A 127 -9.69 19.92 2.50
CA TYR A 127 -10.92 20.58 2.06
C TYR A 127 -11.68 19.77 1.00
N LYS A 128 -11.05 18.76 0.39
CA LYS A 128 -11.71 17.90 -0.60
C LYS A 128 -12.67 16.93 0.10
N ASN A 129 -13.76 16.57 -0.56
CA ASN A 129 -14.61 15.47 -0.10
C ASN A 129 -13.86 14.13 -0.18
N ILE A 130 -14.35 13.13 0.56
CA ILE A 130 -13.90 11.75 0.41
C ILE A 130 -14.73 11.14 -0.71
N GLU A 131 -14.07 10.72 -1.79
CA GLU A 131 -14.71 9.95 -2.86
C GLU A 131 -14.73 8.46 -2.48
N TYR A 132 -15.89 7.83 -2.63
CA TYR A 132 -16.10 6.40 -2.44
C TYR A 132 -17.18 5.89 -3.41
#